data_AF-A0A2T1KBM4-F1
#
_entry.id   AF-A0A2T1KBM4-F1
#
_cell.length_a   1.000
_cell.length_b   1.000
_cell.length_c   1.000
_cell.angle_alpha   90.00
_cell.angle_beta   90.00
_cell.angle_gamma   90.00
#
_symmetry.space_group_name_H-M   'P 1'
#
loop_
_entity.id
_entity.type
_entity.pdbx_description
1 polymer ?
#
loop_
_entity_poly.entity_id
_entity_poly.type
_entity_poly.pdbx_seq_one_letter_code
_entity_poly.pdbx_strand_id
1 'polypeptide(L)' 'MAIVVWFKRDLRVADHGPLLAAARSGQPVIPLYVVEPGYWQQPDTSQRQWAFVEITG' A
#
# COMPACT_ATOMS: atom_id res chain seq x y z
N MET A 1 12.09 15.91 -8.42
CA MET A 1 11.07 15.70 -7.38
C MET A 1 10.40 14.36 -7.64
N ALA A 2 10.01 13.61 -6.62
CA ALA A 2 9.31 12.32 -6.76
C ALA A 2 7.92 12.38 -6.11
N ILE A 3 6.98 11.59 -6.62
CA ILE A 3 5.63 11.45 -6.06
C ILE A 3 5.58 10.17 -5.24
N VAL A 4 5.19 10.28 -3.98
CA VAL A 4 4.96 9.13 -3.10
C VAL A 4 3.50 8.70 -3.21
N VAL A 5 3.26 7.42 -3.47
CA VAL A 5 1.91 6.82 -3.49
C VAL A 5 1.81 5.86 -2.31
N TRP A 6 0.97 6.19 -1.33
CA TRP A 6 0.76 5.36 -0.15
C TRP A 6 -0.35 4.32 -0.39
N PHE A 7 0.06 3.06 -0.51
CA PHE A 7 -0.81 1.90 -0.55
C PHE A 7 -1.19 1.57 0.90
N LYS A 8 -2.44 1.82 1.29
CA LYS A 8 -2.97 1.46 2.61
C LYS A 8 -3.55 0.06 2.58
N ARG A 9 -4.87 -0.12 2.54
CA ARG A 9 -5.48 -1.47 2.40
C ARG A 9 -5.60 -1.93 0.96
N ASP A 10 -5.12 -1.11 0.03
CA ASP A 10 -5.25 -1.34 -1.39
C ASP A 10 -3.87 -1.63 -1.96
N LEU A 11 -3.52 -2.90 -2.13
CA LEU A 11 -2.23 -3.37 -2.65
C LEU A 11 -2.28 -3.66 -4.16
N ARG A 12 -3.20 -3.03 -4.91
CA ARG A 12 -3.35 -3.25 -6.35
C ARG A 12 -2.66 -2.18 -7.18
N VAL A 13 -2.02 -2.57 -8.27
CA VAL A 13 -1.48 -1.65 -9.28
C VAL A 13 -2.45 -1.37 -10.42
N ALA A 14 -3.29 -2.35 -10.76
CA ALA A 14 -4.34 -2.21 -11.76
C ALA A 14 -5.57 -1.50 -11.16
N ASP A 15 -6.17 -0.59 -11.92
CA ASP A 15 -7.34 0.19 -11.46
C ASP A 15 -7.10 0.95 -10.13
N HIS A 16 -5.92 1.56 -10.03
CA HIS A 16 -5.51 2.36 -8.87
C HIS A 16 -5.38 3.84 -9.27
N GLY A 17 -6.47 4.60 -9.13
CA GLY A 17 -6.58 6.01 -9.55
C GLY A 17 -5.40 6.91 -9.12
N PRO A 18 -4.98 6.90 -7.84
CA PRO A 18 -3.84 7.69 -7.39
C PRO A 18 -2.51 7.29 -8.06
N LEU A 19 -2.34 6.00 -8.37
CA LEU A 19 -1.12 5.51 -9.03
C LEU A 19 -1.12 5.94 -10.49
N LEU A 20 -2.28 5.87 -11.15
CA LEU A 20 -2.46 6.36 -12.52
C LEU A 20 -2.18 7.87 -12.61
N ALA A 21 -2.68 8.66 -11.66
CA ALA A 21 -2.41 10.09 -11.60
C ALA A 21 -0.93 10.39 -11.41
N ALA A 22 -0.25 9.69 -10.50
CA ALA A 22 1.19 9.82 -10.27
C ALA A 22 1.99 9.44 -11.52
N ALA A 23 1.65 8.32 -12.17
CA ALA A 23 2.33 7.86 -13.38
C ALA A 23 2.19 8.86 -14.55
N ARG A 24 1.03 9.53 -14.66
CA ARG A 24 0.77 10.55 -15.68
C ARG A 24 1.54 11.86 -15.47
N SER A 25 2.14 12.07 -14.29
CA SER A 25 2.90 13.29 -14.00
C SER A 25 4.26 13.36 -14.71
N GLY A 26 4.77 12.23 -15.21
CA GLY A 26 6.13 12.12 -15.76
C GLY A 26 7.24 12.20 -14.70
N GLN A 27 6.90 12.28 -13.41
CA GLN A 27 7.86 12.27 -12.30
C GLN A 27 8.13 10.83 -11.82
N PRO A 28 9.30 10.56 -11.20
CA PRO A 28 9.53 9.31 -10.50
C PRO A 28 8.44 9.04 -9.46
N VAL A 29 7.90 7.83 -9.45
CA VAL A 29 6.86 7.39 -8.52
C VAL A 29 7.45 6.40 -7.51
N ILE A 30 7.25 6.67 -6.23
CA ILE A 30 7.68 5.80 -5.13
C ILE A 30 6.43 5.18 -4.49
N PRO A 31 6.15 3.89 -4.71
CA PRO A 31 5.12 3.19 -3.97
C PRO A 31 5.59 2.97 -2.52
N LEU A 32 4.74 3.30 -1.55
CA LEU A 32 4.99 3.17 -0.13
C LEU A 32 3.86 2.38 0.52
N TYR A 33 4.19 1.38 1.32
CA TYR A 33 3.28 0.73 2.25
C TYR A 33 3.88 0.84 3.65
N VAL A 34 3.07 1.18 4.66
CA VAL A 34 3.51 1.31 6.05
C VAL A 34 2.82 0.25 6.88
N VAL A 35 3.60 -0.63 7.51
CA VAL A 35 3.10 -1.58 8.49
C VAL A 35 2.82 -0.83 9.79
N GLU A 36 1.58 -0.92 10.28
CA GLU A 36 1.13 -0.29 11.53
C GLU A 36 0.85 -1.41 12.57
N PRO A 37 1.82 -1.82 13.42
CA PRO A 37 1.64 -2.96 14.33
C PRO A 37 0.45 -2.80 15.28
N GLY A 38 0.20 -1.58 15.76
CA GLY A 38 -0.94 -1.29 16.63
C GLY A 38 -2.30 -1.46 15.93
N TYR A 39 -2.37 -1.27 14.61
CA TYR A 39 -3.57 -1.56 13.82
C TYR A 39 -3.81 -3.08 13.73
N TRP A 40 -2.75 -3.86 13.46
CA TRP A 40 -2.82 -5.32 13.34
C TRP A 40 -3.06 -6.07 14.67
N GLN A 41 -3.04 -5.37 15.80
CA GLN A 41 -3.42 -5.89 17.11
C GLN A 41 -4.91 -5.63 17.45
N GLN A 42 -5.66 -4.93 16.59
CA GLN A 42 -7.06 -4.63 16.84
C GLN A 42 -7.94 -5.88 16.64
N PRO A 43 -9.00 -6.04 17.45
CA PRO A 43 -9.84 -7.25 17.46
C PRO A 43 -10.62 -7.50 16.15
N ASP A 44 -10.78 -6.47 15.32
CA ASP A 44 -11.41 -6.53 14.00
C ASP A 44 -10.43 -6.86 12.86
N THR A 45 -9.14 -7.00 13.17
CA THR A 45 -8.11 -7.45 12.21
C THR A 45 -7.82 -8.94 12.36
N SER A 46 -7.48 -9.59 11.24
CA SER A 46 -7.29 -11.04 11.17
C SER A 46 -5.86 -11.39 10.79
N GLN A 47 -5.30 -12.43 11.40
CA GLN A 47 -3.98 -12.96 11.04
C GLN A 47 -3.89 -13.35 9.54
N ARG A 48 -5.01 -13.79 8.94
CA ARG A 48 -5.04 -14.09 7.50
C ARG A 48 -4.90 -12.84 6.62
N GLN A 49 -5.42 -11.70 7.09
CA GLN A 49 -5.23 -10.42 6.39
C GLN A 49 -3.77 -9.97 6.51
N TRP A 50 -3.12 -10.18 7.66
CA TRP A 50 -1.70 -9.91 7.82
C TRP A 50 -0.83 -10.78 6.91
N ALA A 51 -1.08 -12.09 6.87
CA ALA A 51 -0.32 -13.03 6.04
C ALA A 51 -0.41 -12.74 4.53
N PHE A 52 -1.46 -12.02 4.08
CA PHE A 52 -1.57 -11.57 2.68
C PHE A 52 -0.66 -10.37 2.37
N VAL A 53 -0.36 -9.54 3.37
CA VAL A 53 0.47 -8.33 3.25
C VAL A 53 1.93 -8.64 3.53
N GLU A 54 2.21 -9.58 4.44
CA GLU A 54 3.55 -9.96 4.83
C GLU A 54 4.34 -10.53 3.64
N ILE A 55 5.52 -9.96 3.38
CA ILE A 55 6.40 -10.35 2.26
C ILE A 55 7.25 -11.58 2.63
N THR A 56 7.25 -12.00 3.89
CA THR A 56 8.02 -13.13 4.40
C THR A 56 7.30 -14.44 4.11
N GLY A 57 7.48 -14.93 2.88
CA GLY A 57 7.35 -16.35 2.52
C GLY A 57 8.70 -17.04 2.56
#